data_AF-A0A5C5YEX5-F1
#
_entry.id   AF-A0A5C5YEX5-F1
#
_cell.length_a   1.000
_cell.length_b   1.000
_cell.length_c   1.000
_cell.angle_alpha   90.00
_cell.angle_beta   90.00
_cell.angle_gamma   90.00
#
_symmetry.space_group_name_H-M   'P 1'
#
loop_
_entity.id
_entity.type
_entity.pdbx_description
1 polymer ?
#
loop_
_entity_poly.entity_id
_entity_poly.type
_entity_poly.pdbx_seq_one_letter_code
_entity_poly.pdbx_strand_id
1 'polypeptide(L)'
;MTYTESDTPFPIIEVDPGFAQGMGELRAKRKYWFHRDDGDASWLFKADERLAGAQAGETQGVGGVGEDWSEKIASEICVLLDIPHVRYEMAVEKGTGIPGVICQNIVAGRQILVLGNQLMLERDPAYPSDNELKYGVREHTVDAVLETLASLQRPPDAFCENLPESIQTAEDVFLGYTMLDALIANQDRHHQNWAAIREGGRKFFCSSDGSVRPRFSRHGSRIEGFICGM
;
A
#
# COMPACT_ATOMS: atom_id res chain seq x y z
N MET A 1 8.65 -7.45 -34.93
CA MET A 1 7.57 -6.96 -34.04
C MET A 1 7.84 -5.49 -33.79
N THR A 2 7.13 -4.62 -34.50
CA THR A 2 7.14 -3.17 -34.29
C THR A 2 6.13 -2.87 -33.19
N TYR A 3 6.61 -2.55 -32.00
CA TYR A 3 5.78 -2.03 -30.92
C TYR A 3 5.36 -0.61 -31.30
N THR A 4 4.07 -0.39 -31.51
CA THR A 4 3.47 0.95 -31.48
C THR A 4 3.44 1.41 -30.03
N GLU A 5 3.81 2.66 -29.73
CA GLU A 5 3.89 3.22 -28.36
C GLU A 5 2.60 3.08 -27.53
N SER A 6 1.47 2.76 -28.15
CA SER A 6 0.16 2.62 -27.49
C SER A 6 -0.10 1.26 -26.81
N ASP A 7 0.86 0.33 -26.79
CA ASP A 7 0.63 -1.07 -26.34
C ASP A 7 1.78 -1.60 -25.47
N THR A 8 2.39 -0.74 -24.64
CA THR A 8 3.44 -1.16 -23.72
C THR A 8 2.82 -1.88 -22.50
N PRO A 9 3.27 -3.11 -22.18
CA PRO A 9 2.93 -3.71 -20.91
C PRO A 9 3.59 -2.85 -19.82
N PHE A 10 2.78 -2.26 -18.94
CA PHE A 10 3.19 -1.30 -17.90
C PHE A 10 3.46 0.12 -18.42
N PRO A 11 2.41 0.91 -18.77
CA PRO A 11 2.57 2.31 -19.13
C PRO A 11 3.13 3.11 -17.95
N ILE A 12 3.97 4.11 -18.25
CA ILE A 12 4.48 5.07 -17.26
C ILE A 12 3.62 6.33 -17.35
N ILE A 13 2.93 6.64 -16.27
CA ILE A 13 1.99 7.75 -16.20
C ILE A 13 2.72 9.00 -15.70
N GLU A 14 2.61 10.10 -16.44
CA GLU A 14 3.13 11.39 -15.99
C GLU A 14 2.21 11.99 -14.92
N VAL A 15 2.77 12.40 -13.78
CA VAL A 15 2.06 13.00 -12.66
C VAL A 15 2.51 14.45 -12.48
N ASP A 16 1.57 15.39 -12.51
CA ASP A 16 1.87 16.82 -12.34
C ASP A 16 1.71 17.22 -10.85
N PRO A 17 2.81 17.59 -10.15
CA PRO A 17 2.76 17.98 -8.74
C PRO A 17 1.96 19.27 -8.51
N GLY A 18 1.62 20.03 -9.56
CA GLY A 18 0.69 21.16 -9.49
C GLY A 18 -0.72 20.79 -9.03
N PHE A 19 -1.11 19.51 -9.14
CA PHE A 19 -2.39 19.00 -8.62
C PHE A 19 -2.29 18.39 -7.22
N ALA A 20 -1.14 18.51 -6.55
CA ALA A 20 -0.93 17.95 -5.22
C ALA A 20 -1.86 18.60 -4.18
N GLN A 21 -2.57 17.78 -3.42
CA GLN A 21 -3.40 18.18 -2.29
C GLN A 21 -2.68 17.89 -0.99
N GLY A 22 -2.51 18.91 -0.14
CA GLY A 22 -1.92 18.78 1.18
C GLY A 22 -0.52 18.16 1.14
N MET A 23 0.49 18.97 0.80
CA MET A 23 1.88 18.60 1.10
C MET A 23 2.05 18.64 2.64
N GLY A 24 1.67 17.54 3.31
CA GLY A 24 1.88 17.35 4.73
C GLY A 24 3.37 17.29 5.06
N GLU A 25 3.68 17.60 6.33
CA GLU A 25 5.05 17.78 6.83
C GLU A 25 6.02 16.67 6.40
N LEU A 26 7.17 17.13 5.92
CA LEU A 26 8.34 16.36 5.49
C LEU A 26 8.85 15.45 6.62
N ARG A 27 8.39 14.20 6.66
CA ARG A 27 9.14 13.07 7.23
C ARG A 27 9.08 11.88 6.29
N ALA A 28 10.27 11.45 5.87
CA ALA A 28 10.63 10.24 5.11
C ALA A 28 9.69 9.83 3.96
N LYS A 29 10.20 9.90 2.73
CA LYS A 29 9.54 9.59 1.44
C LYS A 29 8.55 10.61 0.93
N ARG A 30 8.88 11.18 -0.23
CA ARG A 30 8.01 12.13 -0.93
C ARG A 30 6.79 11.39 -1.47
N LYS A 31 5.64 11.66 -0.86
CA LYS A 31 4.34 11.14 -1.26
C LYS A 31 3.31 12.26 -1.19
N TYR A 32 2.34 12.27 -2.10
CA TYR A 32 1.27 13.26 -2.10
C TYR A 32 0.03 12.74 -2.80
N TRP A 33 -1.12 13.22 -2.33
CA TRP A 33 -2.40 12.98 -3.00
C TRP A 33 -2.58 13.95 -4.15
N PHE A 34 -3.19 13.52 -5.24
CA PHE A 34 -3.52 14.36 -6.40
C PHE A 34 -4.80 13.83 -7.06
N HIS A 35 -5.42 14.64 -7.93
CA HIS A 35 -6.53 14.21 -8.78
C HIS A 35 -6.03 14.14 -10.22
N ARG A 36 -6.54 13.16 -10.97
CA ARG A 36 -6.28 13.06 -12.41
C ARG A 36 -7.36 13.79 -13.17
N ASP A 37 -7.04 14.18 -14.40
CA ASP A 37 -8.00 14.85 -15.29
C ASP A 37 -9.16 13.93 -15.75
N ASP A 38 -9.01 12.60 -15.56
CA ASP A 38 -9.95 11.58 -16.04
C ASP A 38 -11.00 11.13 -15.00
N GLY A 39 -11.07 11.78 -13.83
CA GLY A 39 -12.17 11.53 -12.89
C GLY A 39 -11.99 12.19 -11.51
N ASP A 40 -13.00 12.00 -10.66
CA ASP A 40 -13.05 12.59 -9.32
C ASP A 40 -12.25 11.78 -8.27
N ALA A 41 -11.59 10.70 -8.68
CA ALA A 41 -10.83 9.86 -7.76
C ALA A 41 -9.53 10.54 -7.32
N SER A 42 -9.24 10.46 -6.02
CA SER A 42 -7.94 10.84 -5.48
C SER A 42 -6.93 9.71 -5.65
N TRP A 43 -5.70 10.05 -5.99
CA TRP A 43 -4.58 9.16 -6.24
C TRP A 43 -3.41 9.53 -5.36
N LEU A 44 -2.68 8.54 -4.85
CA LEU A 44 -1.44 8.73 -4.11
C LEU A 44 -0.26 8.49 -5.05
N PHE A 45 0.61 9.50 -5.22
CA PHE A 45 1.93 9.30 -5.81
C PHE A 45 2.93 8.96 -4.70
N LYS A 46 3.71 7.89 -4.91
CA LYS A 46 4.84 7.49 -4.06
C LYS A 46 6.13 7.60 -4.89
N ALA A 47 6.97 8.58 -4.57
CA ALA A 47 8.22 8.78 -5.29
C ALA A 47 9.27 7.72 -4.90
N ASP A 48 10.05 7.26 -5.88
CA ASP A 48 11.25 6.49 -5.63
C ASP A 48 12.42 7.41 -5.31
N GLU A 49 12.97 7.25 -4.10
CA GLU A 49 14.01 8.11 -3.57
C GLU A 49 15.38 7.94 -4.25
N ARG A 50 15.58 6.90 -5.09
CA ARG A 50 16.81 6.67 -5.87
C ARG A 50 17.27 7.92 -6.62
N LEU A 51 16.33 8.67 -7.19
CA LEU A 51 16.60 9.87 -7.99
C LEU A 51 16.19 11.17 -7.30
N ALA A 52 15.36 11.11 -6.26
CA ALA A 52 14.97 12.29 -5.49
C ALA A 52 16.17 12.94 -4.77
N GLY A 53 17.09 12.14 -4.22
CA GLY A 53 18.30 12.65 -3.56
C GLY A 53 19.36 13.19 -4.52
N ALA A 54 19.45 12.64 -5.74
CA ALA A 54 20.42 13.05 -6.74
C ALA A 54 20.18 14.48 -7.29
N GLN A 55 18.92 14.93 -7.30
CA GLN A 55 18.54 16.29 -7.72
C GLN A 55 18.77 17.35 -6.62
N ALA A 56 18.82 16.96 -5.35
CA ALA A 56 18.95 17.88 -4.21
C ALA A 56 20.41 18.20 -3.82
N GLY A 57 21.41 17.66 -4.54
CA GLY A 57 22.83 17.81 -4.18
C GLY A 57 23.21 17.08 -2.88
N GLU A 58 22.30 16.27 -2.32
CA GLU A 58 22.52 15.52 -1.09
C GLU A 58 23.18 14.18 -1.41
N THR A 59 24.35 13.97 -0.83
CA THR A 59 25.09 12.72 -0.97
C THR A 59 24.40 11.64 -0.15
N GLN A 60 23.91 10.60 -0.84
CA GLN A 60 23.42 9.33 -0.28
C GLN A 60 22.17 9.40 0.61
N GLY A 61 21.00 9.50 -0.03
CA GLY A 61 19.81 8.85 0.52
C GLY A 61 19.98 7.34 0.45
N VAL A 62 20.01 6.67 1.61
CA VAL A 62 19.88 5.20 1.74
C VAL A 62 18.41 4.82 1.46
N GLY A 63 17.87 5.28 0.33
CA GLY A 63 16.54 4.95 -0.15
C GLY A 63 16.50 3.51 -0.66
N GLY A 64 15.36 2.85 -0.55
CA GLY A 64 15.18 1.52 -1.14
C GLY A 64 15.35 1.59 -2.63
N VAL A 65 16.41 0.97 -3.13
CA VAL A 65 16.56 0.79 -4.57
C VAL A 65 15.43 -0.13 -5.01
N GLY A 66 14.43 0.43 -5.71
CA GLY A 66 13.49 -0.37 -6.47
C GLY A 66 12.14 -0.65 -5.87
N GLU A 67 11.62 0.29 -5.09
CA GLU A 67 10.32 0.13 -4.45
C GLU A 67 9.18 0.22 -5.44
N ASP A 68 9.24 1.20 -6.35
CA ASP A 68 8.27 1.43 -7.41
C ASP A 68 8.00 0.16 -8.24
N TRP A 69 9.05 -0.49 -8.77
CA TRP A 69 8.89 -1.73 -9.53
C TRP A 69 8.53 -2.92 -8.64
N SER A 70 8.93 -2.92 -7.37
CA SER A 70 8.52 -3.97 -6.44
C SER A 70 7.01 -3.93 -6.13
N GLU A 71 6.46 -2.73 -5.91
CA GLU A 71 5.03 -2.49 -5.70
C GLU A 71 4.24 -2.85 -6.97
N LYS A 72 4.74 -2.44 -8.14
CA LYS A 72 4.11 -2.80 -9.42
C LYS A 72 4.11 -4.31 -9.66
N ILE A 73 5.26 -4.99 -9.57
CA ILE A 73 5.36 -6.44 -9.80
C ILE A 73 4.40 -7.19 -8.90
N ALA A 74 4.31 -6.77 -7.65
CA ALA A 74 3.43 -7.41 -6.72
C ALA A 74 1.95 -7.22 -7.00
N SER A 75 1.57 -5.99 -7.37
CA SER A 75 0.23 -5.72 -7.86
C SER A 75 -0.10 -6.66 -9.02
N GLU A 76 0.82 -6.85 -9.97
CA GLU A 76 0.62 -7.78 -11.09
C GLU A 76 0.54 -9.25 -10.65
N ILE A 77 1.32 -9.68 -9.64
CA ILE A 77 1.18 -11.02 -9.06
C ILE A 77 -0.22 -11.18 -8.40
N CYS A 78 -0.72 -10.17 -7.70
CA CYS A 78 -2.07 -10.20 -7.14
C CYS A 78 -3.13 -10.31 -8.23
N VAL A 79 -2.97 -9.64 -9.38
CA VAL A 79 -3.84 -9.81 -10.55
C VAL A 79 -3.83 -11.25 -11.04
N LEU A 80 -2.65 -11.86 -11.19
CA LEU A 80 -2.51 -13.24 -11.68
C LEU A 80 -3.08 -14.28 -10.72
N LEU A 81 -3.16 -13.96 -9.43
CA LEU A 81 -3.64 -14.85 -8.37
C LEU A 81 -5.06 -14.53 -7.90
N ASP A 82 -5.74 -13.58 -8.55
CA ASP A 82 -7.06 -13.08 -8.15
C ASP A 82 -7.14 -12.66 -6.66
N ILE A 83 -6.02 -12.14 -6.13
CA ILE A 83 -5.96 -11.62 -4.76
C ILE A 83 -6.51 -10.20 -4.78
N PRO A 84 -7.50 -9.85 -3.93
CA PRO A 84 -7.98 -8.48 -3.76
C PRO A 84 -6.78 -7.56 -3.50
N HIS A 85 -6.64 -6.44 -4.21
CA HIS A 85 -5.52 -5.53 -3.99
C HIS A 85 -5.79 -4.15 -4.56
N VAL A 86 -5.04 -3.16 -4.08
CA VAL A 86 -4.95 -1.85 -4.73
C VAL A 86 -4.03 -1.97 -5.93
N ARG A 87 -4.50 -1.53 -7.10
CA ARG A 87 -3.68 -1.51 -8.32
C ARG A 87 -2.64 -0.40 -8.24
N TYR A 88 -1.40 -0.76 -8.57
CA TYR A 88 -0.29 0.18 -8.72
C TYR A 88 0.05 0.34 -10.19
N GLU A 89 0.26 1.59 -10.62
CA GLU A 89 0.78 1.90 -11.96
C GLU A 89 2.12 2.61 -11.85
N MET A 90 3.00 2.36 -12.81
CA MET A 90 4.28 3.07 -12.89
C MET A 90 4.02 4.54 -13.19
N ALA A 91 4.81 5.42 -12.58
CA ALA A 91 4.64 6.85 -12.74
C ALA A 91 5.98 7.59 -12.78
N VAL A 92 5.94 8.79 -13.36
CA VAL A 92 7.04 9.75 -13.34
C VAL A 92 6.51 11.13 -13.02
N GLU A 93 7.17 11.84 -12.12
CA GLU A 93 6.79 13.20 -11.79
C GLU A 93 7.22 14.17 -12.90
N LYS A 94 6.28 14.95 -13.39
CA LYS A 94 6.49 15.98 -14.41
C LYS A 94 7.44 17.07 -13.90
N GLY A 95 8.33 17.51 -14.78
CA GLY A 95 9.31 18.57 -14.49
C GLY A 95 10.56 18.07 -13.76
N THR A 96 10.43 17.22 -12.74
CA THR A 96 11.60 16.64 -12.03
C THR A 96 12.10 15.34 -12.66
N GLY A 97 11.22 14.58 -13.31
CA GLY A 97 11.53 13.26 -13.87
C GLY A 97 11.71 12.17 -12.81
N ILE A 98 11.29 12.40 -11.56
CA ILE A 98 11.44 11.44 -10.46
C ILE A 98 10.47 10.26 -10.70
N PRO A 99 10.95 9.02 -10.81
CA PRO A 99 10.09 7.85 -10.96
C PRO A 99 9.38 7.53 -9.66
N GLY A 100 8.31 6.75 -9.76
CA GLY A 100 7.53 6.29 -8.64
C GLY A 100 6.39 5.39 -9.10
N VAL A 101 5.39 5.24 -8.23
CA VAL A 101 4.12 4.60 -8.57
C VAL A 101 2.96 5.46 -8.12
N ILE A 102 1.81 5.23 -8.75
CA ILE A 102 0.53 5.77 -8.31
C ILE A 102 -0.42 4.65 -7.93
N CYS A 103 -1.27 4.90 -6.94
CA CYS A 103 -2.38 4.04 -6.60
C CYS A 103 -3.62 4.87 -6.24
N GLN A 104 -4.80 4.35 -6.57
CA GLN A 104 -6.07 5.04 -6.33
C GLN A 104 -6.51 4.90 -4.88
N ASN A 105 -7.03 5.98 -4.29
CA ASN A 105 -7.62 5.96 -2.96
C ASN A 105 -8.79 4.96 -2.90
N ILE A 106 -8.72 4.00 -1.98
CA ILE A 106 -9.79 3.02 -1.74
C ILE A 106 -10.86 3.53 -0.78
N VAL A 107 -10.64 4.67 -0.12
CA VAL A 107 -11.60 5.30 0.78
C VAL A 107 -12.41 6.34 0.01
N ALA A 108 -13.73 6.22 0.03
CA ALA A 108 -14.64 7.15 -0.64
C ALA A 108 -15.67 7.76 0.33
N GLY A 109 -16.09 8.99 0.05
CA GLY A 109 -17.20 9.64 0.75
C GLY A 109 -16.97 9.82 2.25
N ARG A 110 -17.73 9.08 3.07
CA ARG A 110 -17.69 9.14 4.55
C ARG A 110 -16.94 7.98 5.19
N GLN A 111 -16.28 7.17 4.36
CA GLN A 111 -15.48 6.05 4.84
C GLN A 111 -14.24 6.57 5.56
N ILE A 112 -13.78 5.80 6.56
CA ILE A 112 -12.57 6.11 7.31
C ILE A 112 -11.68 4.88 7.32
N LEU A 113 -10.41 5.07 7.00
CA LEU A 113 -9.41 4.04 7.15
C LEU A 113 -8.98 3.91 8.62
N VAL A 114 -9.03 2.69 9.16
CA VAL A 114 -8.58 2.37 10.51
C VAL A 114 -7.46 1.34 10.43
N LEU A 115 -6.28 1.70 10.92
CA LEU A 115 -5.06 0.90 10.74
C LEU A 115 -5.05 -0.31 11.69
N GLY A 116 -4.30 -1.36 11.37
CA GLY A 116 -4.19 -2.56 12.22
C GLY A 116 -3.76 -2.27 13.65
N ASN A 117 -2.81 -1.35 13.88
CA ASN A 117 -2.39 -0.93 15.22
C ASN A 117 -3.53 -0.26 16.00
N GLN A 118 -4.39 0.51 15.33
CA GLN A 118 -5.58 1.12 15.92
C GLN A 118 -6.66 0.08 16.19
N LEU A 119 -6.89 -0.86 15.27
CA LEU A 119 -7.85 -1.96 15.44
C LEU A 119 -7.47 -2.85 16.62
N MET A 120 -6.18 -3.15 16.78
CA MET A 120 -5.69 -3.92 17.92
C MET A 120 -5.78 -3.13 19.22
N LEU A 121 -5.57 -1.82 19.22
CA LEU A 121 -5.81 -0.97 20.40
C LEU A 121 -7.29 -0.96 20.81
N GLU A 122 -8.19 -0.85 19.83
CA GLU A 122 -9.63 -0.87 20.07
C GLU A 122 -10.08 -2.20 20.72
N ARG A 123 -9.40 -3.31 20.39
CA ARG A 123 -9.63 -4.62 20.97
C ARG A 123 -8.98 -4.76 22.35
N ASP A 124 -7.71 -4.39 22.47
CA ASP A 124 -6.91 -4.45 23.69
C ASP A 124 -6.34 -3.06 24.01
N PRO A 125 -6.92 -2.35 25.01
CA PRO A 125 -6.43 -1.03 25.42
C PRO A 125 -4.97 -1.01 25.92
N ALA A 126 -4.37 -2.17 26.21
CA ALA A 126 -2.96 -2.28 26.57
C ALA A 126 -2.03 -2.44 25.35
N TYR A 127 -2.57 -2.61 24.15
CA TYR A 127 -1.78 -2.77 22.93
C TYR A 127 -0.97 -1.50 22.62
N PRO A 128 0.35 -1.60 22.38
CA PRO A 128 1.19 -0.44 22.08
C PRO A 128 0.99 0.01 20.62
N SER A 129 0.00 0.87 20.41
CA SER A 129 -0.37 1.37 19.08
C SER A 129 0.36 2.63 18.65
N ASP A 130 1.38 3.06 19.39
CA ASP A 130 2.13 4.29 19.10
C ASP A 130 2.59 4.28 17.63
N ASN A 131 2.27 5.34 16.89
CA ASN A 131 2.59 5.44 15.48
C ASN A 131 4.11 5.46 15.23
N GLU A 132 4.91 5.82 16.23
CA GLU A 132 6.38 5.75 16.19
C GLU A 132 6.91 4.32 16.36
N LEU A 133 6.14 3.40 16.96
CA LEU A 133 6.52 2.01 17.21
C LEU A 133 6.02 1.07 16.10
N LYS A 134 6.51 1.26 14.88
CA LYS A 134 6.10 0.47 13.70
C LYS A 134 6.52 -1.01 13.76
N TYR A 135 7.62 -1.30 14.45
CA TYR A 135 8.32 -2.59 14.41
C TYR A 135 8.71 -3.09 15.79
N GLY A 136 8.91 -4.41 15.90
CA GLY A 136 9.36 -5.03 17.14
C GLY A 136 8.31 -5.04 18.25
N VAL A 137 7.05 -4.75 17.91
CA VAL A 137 5.91 -4.83 18.81
C VAL A 137 5.64 -6.31 19.10
N ARG A 138 5.93 -6.74 20.33
CA ARG A 138 5.84 -8.17 20.74
C ARG A 138 4.39 -8.65 20.81
N GLU A 139 3.49 -7.72 21.01
CA GLU A 139 2.05 -7.88 21.11
C GLU A 139 1.40 -8.07 19.72
N HIS A 140 2.12 -7.78 18.62
CA HIS A 140 1.69 -8.09 17.25
C HIS A 140 1.87 -9.58 16.94
N THR A 141 1.11 -10.41 17.64
CA THR A 141 1.12 -11.87 17.49
C THR A 141 0.07 -12.32 16.48
N VAL A 142 0.21 -13.55 15.97
CA VAL A 142 -0.79 -14.17 15.09
C VAL A 142 -2.16 -14.22 15.76
N ASP A 143 -2.21 -14.63 17.04
CA ASP A 143 -3.46 -14.70 17.79
C ASP A 143 -4.14 -13.33 17.90
N ALA A 144 -3.39 -12.29 18.27
CA ALA A 144 -3.96 -10.94 18.39
C ALA A 144 -4.52 -10.42 17.06
N VAL A 145 -3.84 -10.71 15.95
CA VAL A 145 -4.30 -10.37 14.60
C VAL A 145 -5.57 -11.15 14.24
N LEU A 146 -5.58 -12.47 14.38
CA LEU A 146 -6.74 -13.31 14.05
C LEU A 146 -7.97 -12.94 14.89
N GLU A 147 -7.79 -12.71 16.19
CA GLU A 147 -8.86 -12.28 17.09
C GLU A 147 -9.41 -10.89 16.72
N THR A 148 -8.56 -10.01 16.19
CA THR A 148 -8.99 -8.69 15.68
C THR A 148 -9.76 -8.84 14.38
N LEU A 149 -9.26 -9.66 13.44
CA LEU A 149 -9.88 -9.92 12.14
C LEU A 149 -11.26 -10.56 12.27
N ALA A 150 -11.47 -11.44 13.26
CA ALA A 150 -12.76 -12.08 13.54
C ALA A 150 -13.90 -11.08 13.86
N SER A 151 -13.56 -9.84 14.24
CA SER A 151 -14.53 -8.76 14.45
C SER A 151 -14.86 -7.96 13.19
N LEU A 152 -14.12 -8.18 12.10
CA LEU A 152 -14.25 -7.47 10.84
C LEU A 152 -15.14 -8.25 9.86
N GLN A 153 -15.72 -7.51 8.92
CA GLN A 153 -16.32 -8.12 7.73
C GLN A 153 -15.21 -8.42 6.71
N ARG A 154 -15.45 -9.39 5.82
CA ARG A 154 -14.60 -9.57 4.63
C ARG A 154 -14.54 -8.27 3.80
N PRO A 155 -13.54 -8.10 2.92
CA PRO A 155 -13.47 -6.93 2.06
C PRO A 155 -14.77 -6.72 1.26
N PRO A 156 -15.09 -5.49 0.84
CA PRO A 156 -16.28 -5.22 0.04
C PRO A 156 -16.37 -6.12 -1.20
N ASP A 157 -17.58 -6.48 -1.63
CA ASP A 157 -17.81 -7.43 -2.73
C ASP A 157 -17.05 -7.05 -4.02
N ALA A 158 -16.94 -5.75 -4.32
CA ALA A 158 -16.21 -5.23 -5.48
C ALA A 158 -14.71 -5.60 -5.50
N PHE A 159 -14.12 -5.87 -4.33
CA PHE A 159 -12.74 -6.35 -4.23
C PHE A 159 -12.64 -7.88 -4.27
N CYS A 160 -13.75 -8.59 -4.13
CA CYS A 160 -13.81 -10.04 -3.91
C CYS A 160 -14.36 -10.82 -5.11
N GLU A 161 -14.59 -10.19 -6.26
CA GLU A 161 -15.35 -10.76 -7.38
C GLU A 161 -14.83 -12.12 -7.87
N ASN A 162 -13.50 -12.32 -7.84
CA ASN A 162 -12.85 -13.54 -8.32
C ASN A 162 -12.37 -14.48 -7.20
N LEU A 163 -12.74 -14.20 -5.94
CA LEU A 163 -12.29 -15.05 -4.84
C LEU A 163 -12.94 -16.45 -4.91
N PRO A 164 -12.18 -17.52 -4.59
CA PRO A 164 -12.76 -18.85 -4.46
C PRO A 164 -13.89 -18.88 -3.43
N GLU A 165 -14.92 -19.69 -3.67
CA GLU A 165 -16.09 -19.82 -2.76
C GLU A 165 -15.70 -20.23 -1.33
N SER A 166 -14.52 -20.81 -1.11
CA SER A 166 -14.04 -21.16 0.23
C SER A 166 -13.55 -19.96 1.05
N ILE A 167 -13.31 -18.80 0.43
CA ILE A 167 -12.79 -17.59 1.08
C ILE A 167 -13.98 -16.72 1.50
N GLN A 168 -14.34 -16.78 2.78
CA GLN A 168 -15.60 -16.22 3.28
C GLN A 168 -15.41 -15.16 4.37
N THR A 169 -14.25 -15.14 5.02
CA THR A 169 -13.98 -14.31 6.20
C THR A 169 -12.83 -13.33 5.98
N ALA A 170 -12.66 -12.36 6.88
CA ALA A 170 -11.52 -11.46 6.85
C ALA A 170 -10.20 -12.22 7.09
N GLU A 171 -10.26 -13.24 7.95
CA GLU A 171 -9.18 -14.16 8.27
C GLU A 171 -8.72 -14.95 7.04
N ASP A 172 -9.65 -15.50 6.25
CA ASP A 172 -9.32 -16.24 5.01
C ASP A 172 -8.56 -15.35 4.03
N VAL A 173 -9.01 -14.11 3.85
CA VAL A 173 -8.35 -13.14 2.96
C VAL A 173 -6.98 -12.75 3.53
N PHE A 174 -6.87 -12.51 4.83
CA PHE A 174 -5.59 -12.19 5.48
C PHE A 174 -4.58 -13.34 5.36
N LEU A 175 -5.03 -14.59 5.48
CA LEU A 175 -4.20 -15.76 5.25
C LEU A 175 -3.70 -15.81 3.80
N GLY A 176 -4.55 -15.47 2.83
CA GLY A 176 -4.15 -15.30 1.43
C GLY A 176 -3.01 -14.28 1.26
N TYR A 177 -3.09 -13.13 1.93
CA TYR A 177 -2.00 -12.15 1.92
C TYR A 177 -0.73 -12.64 2.62
N THR A 178 -0.85 -13.48 3.66
CA THR A 178 0.31 -14.09 4.34
C THR A 178 0.99 -15.13 3.44
N MET A 179 0.22 -15.88 2.65
CA MET A 179 0.78 -16.78 1.63
C MET A 179 1.46 -16.00 0.50
N LEU A 180 0.86 -14.89 0.08
CA LEU A 180 1.46 -13.95 -0.86
C LEU A 180 2.78 -13.42 -0.30
N ASP A 181 2.84 -13.03 0.99
CA ASP A 181 4.08 -12.57 1.64
C ASP A 181 5.21 -13.57 1.55
N ALA A 182 4.90 -14.85 1.76
CA ALA A 182 5.87 -15.92 1.60
C ALA A 182 6.34 -16.04 0.15
N LEU A 183 5.42 -16.00 -0.82
CA LEU A 183 5.72 -16.12 -2.25
C LEU A 183 6.65 -15.01 -2.75
N ILE A 184 6.34 -13.78 -2.34
CA ILE A 184 7.05 -12.58 -2.77
C ILE A 184 8.17 -12.19 -1.81
N ALA A 185 8.43 -12.95 -0.75
CA ALA A 185 9.39 -12.62 0.30
C ALA A 185 9.19 -11.25 0.98
N ASN A 186 7.94 -10.84 1.21
CA ASN A 186 7.61 -9.65 2.00
C ASN A 186 7.87 -9.93 3.48
N GLN A 187 8.77 -9.13 4.06
CA GLN A 187 9.17 -9.24 5.48
C GLN A 187 8.65 -8.06 6.32
N ASP A 188 7.77 -7.25 5.73
CA ASP A 188 7.35 -5.97 6.29
C ASP A 188 5.87 -5.94 6.63
N ARG A 189 5.22 -7.08 6.89
CA ARG A 189 3.82 -7.15 7.33
C ARG A 189 3.68 -6.74 8.80
N HIS A 190 3.93 -5.47 9.10
CA HIS A 190 3.72 -4.92 10.44
C HIS A 190 2.27 -4.44 10.64
N HIS A 191 1.93 -4.08 11.87
CA HIS A 191 0.58 -3.68 12.28
C HIS A 191 -0.01 -2.43 11.60
N GLN A 192 0.76 -1.68 10.80
CA GLN A 192 0.22 -0.58 9.98
C GLN A 192 0.07 -0.99 8.50
N ASN A 193 0.56 -2.17 8.11
CA ASN A 193 0.46 -2.72 6.74
C ASN A 193 -0.75 -3.63 6.54
N TRP A 194 -1.77 -3.46 7.38
CA TRP A 194 -3.14 -3.91 7.15
C TRP A 194 -4.13 -2.94 7.83
N ALA A 195 -5.39 -2.92 7.40
CA ALA A 195 -6.38 -1.96 7.89
C ALA A 195 -7.82 -2.48 7.73
N ALA A 196 -8.78 -1.67 8.14
CA ALA A 196 -10.18 -1.81 7.81
C ALA A 196 -10.77 -0.49 7.34
N ILE A 197 -11.71 -0.56 6.40
CA ILE A 197 -12.57 0.57 6.02
C ILE A 197 -13.78 0.57 6.96
N ARG A 198 -13.96 1.66 7.69
CA ARG A 198 -15.12 1.87 8.56
C ARG A 198 -16.20 2.66 7.82
N GLU A 199 -17.39 2.07 7.74
CA GLU A 199 -18.58 2.68 7.13
C GLU A 199 -19.84 2.23 7.86
N GLY A 200 -20.71 3.19 8.23
CA GLY A 200 -22.02 2.87 8.83
C GLY A 200 -21.94 2.03 10.11
N GLY A 201 -20.87 2.16 10.89
CA GLY A 201 -20.63 1.37 12.11
C GLY A 201 -20.05 -0.04 11.87
N ARG A 202 -19.92 -0.45 10.60
CA ARG A 202 -19.24 -1.71 10.21
C ARG A 202 -17.79 -1.42 9.85
N LYS A 203 -16.94 -2.44 9.96
CA LYS A 203 -15.53 -2.41 9.53
C LYS A 203 -15.29 -3.54 8.56
N PHE A 204 -14.82 -3.22 7.37
CA PHE A 204 -14.50 -4.18 6.32
C PHE A 204 -12.99 -4.29 6.20
N PHE A 205 -12.45 -5.50 6.29
CA PHE A 205 -11.02 -5.73 6.14
C PHE A 205 -10.54 -5.24 4.77
N CYS A 206 -9.39 -4.59 4.74
CA CYS A 206 -8.68 -4.25 3.51
C CYS A 206 -7.18 -4.47 3.72
N SER A 207 -6.49 -5.02 2.73
CA SER A 207 -5.03 -4.88 2.74
C SER A 207 -4.74 -3.42 2.54
N SER A 208 -4.14 -2.83 3.57
CA SER A 208 -3.81 -1.41 3.59
C SER A 208 -2.66 -1.11 2.63
N ASP A 209 -1.95 -2.14 2.17
CA ASP A 209 -0.85 -1.96 1.25
C ASP A 209 -0.85 -3.06 0.18
N GLY A 210 -0.97 -2.66 -1.09
CA GLY A 210 -0.44 -3.46 -2.18
C GLY A 210 1.10 -3.38 -2.25
N SER A 211 1.78 -2.62 -1.36
CA SER A 211 3.23 -2.67 -1.13
C SER A 211 3.62 -3.99 -0.47
N VAL A 212 3.55 -5.01 -1.28
CA VAL A 212 4.40 -6.17 -1.22
C VAL A 212 5.84 -5.74 -1.47
N ARG A 213 6.77 -6.27 -0.69
CA ARG A 213 8.20 -5.99 -0.85
C ARG A 213 9.02 -7.25 -0.99
N PRO A 214 9.29 -7.71 -2.21
CA PRO A 214 10.33 -8.70 -2.43
C PRO A 214 11.68 -8.08 -2.16
N ARG A 215 12.46 -8.71 -1.30
CA ARG A 215 13.84 -8.32 -1.04
C ARG A 215 14.71 -8.68 -2.26
N PHE A 216 14.79 -7.79 -3.24
CA PHE A 216 15.69 -7.94 -4.40
C PHE A 216 17.11 -7.39 -4.17
N SER A 217 17.38 -6.74 -3.02
CA SER A 217 18.68 -6.14 -2.68
C SER A 217 19.32 -6.74 -1.41
N ARG A 218 20.65 -6.95 -1.46
CA ARG A 218 21.48 -7.43 -0.33
C ARG A 218 21.57 -6.44 0.84
N HIS A 219 21.29 -5.16 0.59
CA HIS A 219 21.34 -4.11 1.61
C HIS A 219 19.91 -3.73 1.96
N GLY A 220 19.44 -4.22 3.11
CA GLY A 220 18.09 -3.98 3.59
C GLY A 220 17.85 -2.50 3.83
N SER A 221 17.20 -1.84 2.88
CA SER A 221 16.64 -0.51 3.06
C SER A 221 15.34 -0.64 3.86
N ARG A 222 15.24 0.11 4.97
CA ARG A 222 14.09 0.13 5.90
C ARG A 222 13.10 1.17 5.42
N ILE A 223 11.88 0.75 5.09
CA ILE A 223 10.91 1.66 4.48
C ILE A 223 9.55 1.47 5.12
N GLU A 224 8.85 2.57 5.29
CA GLU A 224 7.56 2.71 5.92
C GLU A 224 6.45 2.30 4.93
N GLY A 225 5.71 1.23 5.21
CA GLY A 225 4.49 0.93 4.46
C GLY A 225 3.42 1.96 4.83
N PHE A 226 2.70 2.47 3.84
CA PHE A 226 1.66 3.46 4.06
C PHE A 226 0.52 3.28 3.09
N ILE A 227 -0.63 3.60 3.65
CA ILE A 227 -1.91 3.06 3.26
C ILE A 227 -2.57 3.96 2.24
N CYS A 228 -3.26 3.35 1.28
CA CYS A 228 -4.17 4.08 0.44
C CYS A 228 -5.47 4.36 1.22
N GLY A 229 -5.56 5.53 1.85
CA GLY A 229 -6.74 5.97 2.59
C GLY A 229 -6.40 7.25 3.34
N MET A 230 -7.13 8.33 3.06
CA MET A 230 -7.02 9.58 3.83
C MET A 230 -7.68 9.44 5.20
#